data_AF-L9XIT0-F1
#
_entry.id   AF-L9XIT0-F1
#
_cell.length_a   1.000
_cell.length_b   1.000
_cell.length_c   1.000
_cell.angle_alpha   90.00
_cell.angle_beta   90.00
_cell.angle_gamma   90.00
#
_symmetry.space_group_name_H-M   'P 1'
#
loop_
_entity.id
_entity.type
_entity.pdbx_description
1 polymer ?
#
loop_
_entity_poly.entity_id
_entity_poly.type
_entity_poly.pdbx_seq_one_letter_code
_entity_poly.pdbx_strand_id
1 'polypeptide(L)'
;MNHLLEIDDRSWRLPNHAHLVVYEREGSERGLLTIYDCGATQGPPKAQLLGTLESVDVDAVIEPNPTGRTVSLREAATLERADEDRYRIA
;
A
#
# COMPACT_ATOMS: atom_id res chain seq x y z
N MET A 1 -11.92 7.07 -2.17
CA MET A 1 -11.73 8.15 -1.20
C MET A 1 -10.45 7.82 -0.43
N ASN A 2 -9.48 8.72 -0.38
CA ASN A 2 -8.22 8.52 0.34
C ASN A 2 -8.34 9.16 1.73
N HIS A 3 -8.26 8.35 2.78
CA HIS A 3 -8.33 8.79 4.18
C HIS A 3 -6.98 8.64 4.90
N LEU A 4 -5.89 8.44 4.15
CA LEU A 4 -4.56 8.41 4.75
C LEU A 4 -4.16 9.81 5.21
N LEU A 5 -3.35 9.84 6.26
CA LEU A 5 -2.79 11.10 6.77
C LEU A 5 -1.67 11.55 5.83
N GLU A 6 -1.88 12.64 5.11
CA GLU A 6 -0.86 13.26 4.27
C GLU A 6 0.26 13.85 5.13
N ILE A 7 1.50 13.48 4.78
CA ILE A 7 2.73 14.06 5.34
C ILE A 7 3.19 15.21 4.44
N ASP A 8 3.15 14.98 3.12
CA ASP A 8 3.46 15.95 2.07
C ASP A 8 2.63 15.66 0.78
N ASP A 9 2.87 16.41 -0.30
CA ASP A 9 2.15 16.30 -1.59
C ASP A 9 2.20 14.92 -2.26
N ARG A 10 3.11 14.03 -1.82
CA ARG A 10 3.37 12.71 -2.39
C ARG A 10 3.60 11.62 -1.34
N SER A 11 3.43 11.92 -0.05
CA SER A 11 3.73 10.99 1.03
C SER A 11 2.58 10.91 2.03
N TRP A 12 2.20 9.69 2.38
CA TRP A 12 1.13 9.41 3.32
C TRP A 12 1.63 8.51 4.46
N ARG A 13 1.19 8.78 5.67
CA ARG A 13 1.50 7.96 6.84
C ARG A 13 0.67 6.68 6.84
N LEU A 14 1.35 5.55 6.98
CA LEU A 14 0.75 4.25 7.24
C LEU A 14 0.85 3.93 8.75
N PRO A 15 -0.26 3.49 9.38
CA PRO A 15 -0.22 3.09 10.79
C PRO A 15 0.62 1.82 10.99
N ASN A 16 1.02 1.58 12.24
CA ASN A 16 1.57 0.29 12.63
C ASN A 16 0.50 -0.79 12.39
N HIS A 17 0.90 -1.92 11.79
CA HIS A 17 0.00 -2.99 11.33
C HIS A 17 -0.88 -2.65 10.13
N ALA A 18 -0.52 -1.62 9.34
CA ALA A 18 -1.19 -1.40 8.06
C ALA A 18 -1.11 -2.66 7.20
N HIS A 19 -2.24 -2.99 6.58
CA HIS A 19 -2.38 -4.13 5.70
C HIS A 19 -2.70 -3.63 4.30
N LEU A 20 -1.89 -4.01 3.33
CA LEU A 20 -2.04 -3.57 1.95
C LEU A 20 -2.30 -4.80 1.07
N VAL A 21 -3.31 -4.69 0.22
CA VAL A 21 -3.57 -5.65 -0.85
C VAL A 21 -3.16 -4.99 -2.16
N VAL A 22 -2.14 -5.56 -2.78
CA VAL A 22 -1.57 -5.09 -4.04
C VAL A 22 -2.04 -6.03 -5.14
N TYR A 23 -2.81 -5.47 -6.07
CA TYR A 23 -3.24 -6.16 -7.28
C TYR A 23 -2.28 -5.81 -8.41
N GLU A 24 -1.59 -6.83 -8.90
CA GLU A 24 -0.68 -6.74 -10.04
C GLU A 24 -1.46 -7.18 -11.28
N ARG A 25 -1.64 -6.28 -12.27
CA ARG A 25 -2.23 -6.64 -13.56
C ARG A 25 -1.13 -7.00 -14.54
N GLU A 26 -1.08 -8.26 -14.93
CA GLU A 26 -0.24 -8.69 -16.05
C GLU A 26 -0.59 -7.89 -17.32
N GLY A 27 0.38 -7.20 -17.91
CA GLY A 27 0.22 -6.46 -19.16
C GLY A 27 -0.48 -5.09 -19.05
N SER A 28 -0.70 -4.53 -17.85
CA SER A 28 -1.15 -3.15 -17.67
C SER A 28 -0.11 -2.32 -16.91
N GLU A 29 0.01 -1.04 -17.28
CA GLU A 29 0.89 -0.08 -16.60
C GLU A 29 0.39 0.32 -15.20
N ARG A 30 -0.86 -0.02 -14.85
CA ARG A 30 -1.54 0.41 -13.62
C ARG A 30 -2.09 -0.79 -12.84
N GLY A 31 -1.50 -1.05 -11.68
CA GLY A 31 -2.06 -1.93 -10.64
C GLY A 31 -3.09 -1.22 -9.75
N LEU A 32 -3.46 -1.86 -8.65
CA LEU A 32 -4.30 -1.27 -7.61
C LEU A 32 -3.74 -1.59 -6.23
N LEU A 33 -3.53 -0.56 -5.42
CA LEU A 33 -3.15 -0.67 -4.01
C LEU A 33 -4.38 -0.38 -3.16
N THR A 34 -4.78 -1.33 -2.34
CA THR A 34 -5.86 -1.17 -1.36
C THR A 34 -5.27 -1.22 0.04
N ILE A 35 -5.48 -0.17 0.84
CA ILE A 35 -4.80 0.03 2.13
C ILE A 35 -5.81 -0.02 3.27
N TYR A 36 -5.49 -0.78 4.31
CA TYR A 36 -6.26 -0.95 5.54
C TYR A 36 -5.41 -0.58 6.76
N ASP A 37 -6.03 0.03 7.78
CA ASP A 37 -5.33 0.44 9.02
C ASP A 37 -4.84 -0.76 9.85
N CYS A 38 -5.55 -1.89 9.79
CA CYS A 38 -5.23 -3.09 10.56
C CYS A 38 -5.80 -4.32 9.85
N GLY A 39 -4.93 -5.29 9.50
CA GLY A 39 -5.35 -6.55 8.87
C GLY A 39 -6.34 -7.39 9.69
N ALA A 40 -6.47 -7.11 11.00
CA ALA A 40 -7.40 -7.79 11.89
C ALA A 40 -8.84 -7.22 11.87
N THR A 41 -9.06 -6.03 11.29
CA THR A 41 -10.38 -5.37 11.32
C THR A 41 -11.03 -5.38 9.93
N GLN A 42 -12.26 -5.88 9.83
CA GLN A 42 -13.10 -5.85 8.63
C GLN A 42 -13.63 -4.43 8.28
N GLY A 43 -12.82 -3.41 8.51
CA GLY A 43 -13.17 -2.02 8.19
C GLY A 43 -13.12 -1.76 6.69
N PRO A 44 -13.81 -0.72 6.20
CA PRO A 44 -13.64 -0.27 4.83
C PRO A 44 -12.16 0.11 4.58
N PRO A 45 -11.66 -0.02 3.34
CA PRO A 45 -10.33 0.41 3.01
C PRO A 45 -10.17 1.90 3.26
N LYS A 46 -9.02 2.28 3.81
CA LYS A 46 -8.65 3.67 4.11
C LYS A 46 -8.29 4.41 2.84
N ALA A 47 -7.65 3.72 1.91
CA ALA A 47 -7.35 4.26 0.60
C ALA A 47 -7.35 3.16 -0.46
N GLN A 48 -7.64 3.59 -1.67
CA GLN A 48 -7.46 2.83 -2.89
C GLN A 48 -6.74 3.74 -3.88
N LEU A 49 -5.54 3.32 -4.30
CA LEU A 49 -4.65 4.07 -5.17
C LEU A 49 -4.39 3.24 -6.42
N LEU A 50 -4.49 3.87 -7.58
CA LEU A 50 -4.10 3.25 -8.84
C LEU A 50 -2.58 3.33 -8.99
N GLY A 51 -1.96 2.21 -9.33
CA GLY A 51 -0.53 2.13 -9.58
C GLY A 51 0.13 0.86 -9.07
N THR A 52 1.46 0.89 -9.03
CA THR A 52 2.31 -0.25 -8.73
C THR A 52 3.13 0.03 -7.48
N LEU A 53 3.14 -0.94 -6.55
CA LEU A 53 4.05 -0.92 -5.41
C LEU A 53 5.40 -1.48 -5.87
N GLU A 54 6.43 -0.65 -5.98
CA GLU A 54 7.75 -1.06 -6.48
C GLU A 54 8.59 -1.70 -5.36
N SER A 55 8.63 -1.09 -4.18
CA SER A 55 9.44 -1.56 -3.04
C SER A 55 8.73 -1.43 -1.70
N VAL A 56 9.20 -2.24 -0.75
CA VAL A 56 8.84 -2.19 0.66
C VAL A 56 10.14 -2.25 1.44
N ASP A 57 10.58 -1.10 1.93
CA ASP A 57 11.88 -0.86 2.55
C ASP A 57 11.77 -0.74 4.08
N VAL A 58 10.82 -1.47 4.67
CA VAL A 58 10.53 -1.52 6.13
C VAL A 58 10.27 -2.96 6.57
N ASP A 59 10.22 -3.22 7.88
CA ASP A 59 9.87 -4.55 8.36
C ASP A 59 8.41 -4.90 8.07
N ALA A 60 8.21 -5.85 7.17
CA ALA A 60 6.90 -6.27 6.69
C ALA A 60 6.86 -7.76 6.35
N VAL A 61 5.69 -8.35 6.48
CA VAL A 61 5.38 -9.68 5.95
C VAL A 61 4.77 -9.50 4.57
N ILE A 62 5.40 -10.11 3.56
CA ILE A 62 4.91 -10.08 2.19
C ILE A 62 4.47 -11.49 1.80
N GLU A 63 3.19 -11.63 1.44
CA GLU A 63 2.59 -12.90 1.06
C GLU A 63 2.09 -12.81 -0.40
N PRO A 64 2.63 -13.61 -1.33
CA PRO A 64 2.14 -13.63 -2.71
C PRO A 64 0.74 -14.24 -2.78
N ASN A 65 -0.07 -13.77 -3.71
CA ASN A 65 -1.39 -14.32 -4.01
C ASN A 65 -1.62 -14.38 -5.53
N PRO A 66 -2.65 -15.12 -6.02
CA PRO A 66 -2.85 -15.29 -7.47
C PRO A 66 -3.07 -13.99 -8.27
N THR A 67 -3.37 -12.88 -7.60
CA THR A 67 -3.65 -11.58 -8.23
C THR A 67 -2.59 -10.52 -7.92
N GLY A 68 -1.48 -10.88 -7.26
CA GLY A 68 -0.44 -9.97 -6.81
C GLY A 68 0.11 -10.39 -5.44
N ARG A 69 -0.01 -9.51 -4.45
CA ARG A 69 0.55 -9.76 -3.11
C ARG A 69 -0.14 -8.99 -2.01
N THR A 70 0.06 -9.44 -0.78
CA THR A 70 -0.38 -8.80 0.43
C THR A 70 0.83 -8.36 1.23
N VAL A 71 0.83 -7.14 1.76
CA VAL A 71 1.90 -6.57 2.57
C VAL A 71 1.33 -6.21 3.94
N SER A 72 1.84 -6.82 4.99
CA SER A 72 1.47 -6.53 6.37
C SER A 72 2.64 -5.89 7.10
N LEU A 73 2.54 -4.61 7.43
CA LEU A 73 3.60 -3.89 8.11
C LEU A 73 3.73 -4.33 9.57
N ARG A 74 4.96 -4.38 10.08
CA ARG A 74 5.24 -4.63 11.50
C ARG A 74 5.51 -3.35 12.31
N GLU A 75 5.75 -2.26 11.60
CA GLU A 75 5.99 -0.94 12.14
C GLU A 75 5.16 0.13 11.40
N ALA A 76 5.16 1.35 11.92
CA ALA A 76 4.58 2.47 11.18
C ALA A 76 5.54 2.85 10.05
N ALA A 77 4.99 3.18 8.89
CA ALA A 77 5.77 3.50 7.70
C ALA A 77 5.17 4.68 6.93
N THR A 78 5.83 5.07 5.86
CA THR A 78 5.41 6.09 4.92
C THR A 78 5.19 5.45 3.57
N LEU A 79 4.02 5.69 2.99
CA LEU A 79 3.77 5.42 1.57
C LEU A 79 4.20 6.64 0.78
N GLU A 80 5.16 6.49 -0.11
CA GLU A 80 5.66 7.57 -0.94
C GLU A 80 5.37 7.31 -2.42
N ARG A 81 4.92 8.33 -3.14
CA ARG A 81 4.73 8.29 -4.59
C ARG A 81 6.02 8.71 -5.29
N ALA A 82 6.72 7.73 -5.86
CA ALA A 82 7.98 7.93 -6.58
C ALA A 82 7.77 8.58 -7.96
N ASP A 83 6.74 8.15 -8.70
CA ASP A 83 6.37 8.64 -10.03
C ASP A 83 4.84 8.63 -10.22
N GLU A 84 4.35 8.98 -11.41
CA GLU A 84 2.96 8.72 -11.79
C GLU A 84 2.65 7.23 -11.62
N ASP A 85 1.66 6.93 -10.78
CA ASP A 85 1.21 5.56 -10.49
C ASP A 85 2.31 4.62 -9.93
N ARG A 86 3.38 5.14 -9.32
CA ARG A 86 4.44 4.33 -8.68
C ARG A 86 4.62 4.68 -7.21
N TYR A 87 4.58 3.66 -6.36
CA TYR A 87 4.64 3.82 -4.91
C TYR A 87 5.74 2.96 -4.28
N ARG A 88 6.30 3.45 -3.18
CA ARG A 88 7.23 2.74 -2.30
C ARG A 88 6.82 2.90 -0.85
N ILE A 89 7.18 1.94 0.01
CA ILE A 89 6.98 2.04 1.46
C ILE A 89 8.34 2.19 2.13
N ALA A 90 8.53 3.24 2.92
CA ALA A 90 9.78 3.59 3.60
C ALA A 90 9.55 4.01 5.07
#